data_AF-A0A367VZ29-F1
#
_entry.id   AF-A0A367VZ29-F1
#
_cell.length_a   1.000
_cell.length_b   1.000
_cell.length_c   1.000
_cell.angle_alpha   90.00
_cell.angle_beta   90.00
_cell.angle_gamma   90.00
#
_symmetry.space_group_name_H-M   'P 1'
#
loop_
_entity.id
_entity.type
_entity.pdbx_description
1 polymer ?
#
loop_
_entity_poly.entity_id
_entity_poly.type
_entity_poly.pdbx_seq_one_letter_code
_entity_poly.pdbx_strand_id
1 'polypeptide(L)'
;MTFFLLIGAAQASSLGVALNKGDYLDWEYAVSLWTKFDRPAALEEWDLVMPVYEANKDLIAGTRDDVLQKLANHPQGDLIKRGHDLRLVYDVWKDAYRSILPPGAKAQPWNQLTGWNCTYVKRRNIFTGGCNDMPDWRTEDDVNNHNAFIARGGK
;
A
#
# COMPACT_ATOMS: atom_id res chain seq x y z
N MET A 1 -46.96 -9.43 -0.76
CA MET A 1 -45.83 -8.50 -0.57
C MET A 1 -44.82 -9.18 0.34
N THR A 2 -43.70 -9.63 -0.21
CA THR A 2 -42.57 -10.10 0.59
C THR A 2 -41.32 -9.52 -0.04
N PHE A 3 -40.79 -8.47 0.60
CA PHE A 3 -39.51 -7.86 0.25
C PHE A 3 -38.40 -8.80 0.75
N PHE A 4 -37.70 -9.45 -0.16
CA PHE A 4 -36.43 -10.09 0.15
C PHE A 4 -35.33 -9.03 0.01
N LEU A 5 -34.86 -8.51 1.16
CA LEU A 5 -33.61 -7.78 1.28
C LEU A 5 -32.45 -8.75 1.02
N LEU A 6 -31.96 -8.76 -0.22
CA LEU A 6 -30.64 -9.31 -0.53
C LEU A 6 -29.61 -8.36 0.08
N ILE A 7 -29.11 -8.73 1.25
CA ILE A 7 -27.95 -8.14 1.89
C ILE A 7 -26.79 -8.36 0.92
N GLY A 8 -26.42 -7.30 0.20
CA GLY A 8 -25.24 -7.29 -0.63
C GLY A 8 -24.03 -7.61 0.24
N ALA A 9 -23.45 -8.79 0.04
CA ALA A 9 -22.12 -9.07 0.51
C ALA A 9 -21.20 -8.09 -0.23
N ALA A 10 -20.75 -7.05 0.47
CA ALA A 10 -19.62 -6.25 0.02
C ALA A 10 -18.44 -7.22 -0.13
N GLN A 11 -18.20 -7.66 -1.37
CA GLN A 11 -17.01 -8.43 -1.71
C GLN A 11 -15.83 -7.54 -1.34
N ALA A 12 -15.02 -8.00 -0.39
CA ALA A 12 -13.73 -7.40 -0.12
C ALA A 12 -12.90 -7.54 -1.40
N SER A 13 -12.82 -6.47 -2.18
CA SER A 13 -11.94 -6.39 -3.34
C SER A 13 -10.51 -6.56 -2.82
N SER A 14 -9.89 -7.73 -3.07
CA SER A 14 -8.44 -7.82 -3.02
C SER A 14 -7.92 -6.79 -4.01
N LEU A 15 -7.13 -5.81 -3.56
CA LEU A 15 -6.68 -4.73 -4.43
C LEU A 15 -5.79 -5.24 -5.57
N GLY A 16 -5.34 -6.51 -5.52
CA GLY A 16 -4.83 -7.23 -6.70
C GLY A 16 -3.75 -6.43 -7.42
N VAL A 17 -2.92 -5.74 -6.63
CA VAL A 17 -2.01 -4.70 -7.10
C VAL A 17 -0.87 -5.39 -7.83
N ALA A 18 -1.00 -5.56 -9.14
CA ALA A 18 0.03 -6.14 -10.01
C ALA A 18 1.05 -5.06 -10.44
N LEU A 19 1.67 -4.40 -9.47
CA LEU A 19 2.70 -3.40 -9.74
C LEU A 19 4.08 -4.04 -9.95
N ASN A 20 4.88 -3.39 -10.78
CA ASN A 20 6.24 -3.77 -11.11
C ASN A 20 7.17 -2.54 -11.00
N LYS A 21 8.49 -2.76 -11.08
CA LYS A 21 9.50 -1.69 -10.96
C LYS A 21 9.29 -0.54 -11.95
N GLY A 22 8.79 -0.81 -13.16
CA GLY A 22 8.60 0.19 -14.21
C GLY A 22 7.46 1.17 -13.95
N ASP A 23 6.52 0.83 -13.07
CA ASP A 23 5.37 1.69 -12.74
C ASP A 23 5.77 2.89 -11.86
N TYR A 24 6.92 2.80 -11.19
CA TYR A 24 7.47 3.83 -10.32
C TYR A 24 8.35 4.78 -11.12
N LEU A 25 8.15 6.08 -10.95
CA LEU A 25 8.96 7.10 -11.61
C LEU A 25 10.35 7.19 -10.98
N ASP A 26 10.46 6.95 -9.68
CA ASP A 26 11.70 6.83 -8.92
C ASP A 26 11.68 5.56 -8.04
N TRP A 27 12.23 4.47 -8.58
CA TRP A 27 12.25 3.18 -7.88
C TRP A 27 13.06 3.21 -6.59
N GLU A 28 14.18 3.92 -6.56
CA GLU A 28 15.03 3.98 -5.37
C GLU A 28 14.33 4.72 -4.24
N TYR A 29 13.62 5.80 -4.57
CA TYR A 29 12.75 6.49 -3.65
C TYR A 29 11.63 5.56 -3.12
N ALA A 30 10.95 4.81 -3.98
CA ALA A 30 9.92 3.85 -3.58
C ALA A 30 10.44 2.76 -2.62
N VAL A 31 11.63 2.21 -2.89
CA VAL A 31 12.30 1.27 -1.97
C VAL A 31 12.64 1.95 -0.64
N SER A 32 13.06 3.22 -0.67
CA SER A 32 13.39 3.98 0.54
C SER A 32 12.17 4.20 1.43
N LEU A 33 11.00 4.49 0.85
CA LEU A 33 9.74 4.59 1.57
C LEU A 33 9.45 3.30 2.33
N TRP A 34 9.51 2.16 1.65
CA TRP A 34 9.25 0.86 2.27
C TRP A 34 10.22 0.52 3.40
N THR A 35 11.51 0.81 3.21
CA THR A 35 12.58 0.30 4.09
C THR A 35 13.00 1.25 5.21
N LYS A 36 12.71 2.54 5.10
CA LYS A 36 13.23 3.57 6.03
C LYS A 36 12.16 4.37 6.74
N PHE A 37 10.92 4.43 6.22
CA PHE A 37 9.89 5.29 6.78
C PHE A 37 9.07 4.51 7.79
N ASP A 38 9.14 4.95 9.04
CA ASP A 38 8.12 4.58 10.03
C ASP A 38 6.81 5.36 9.77
N ARG A 39 5.78 5.09 10.58
CA ARG A 39 4.47 5.71 10.35
C ARG A 39 4.49 7.24 10.43
N PRO A 40 5.11 7.88 11.44
CA PRO A 40 5.22 9.35 11.47
C PRO A 40 5.90 9.91 10.23
N ALA A 41 7.03 9.35 9.81
CA ALA A 41 7.73 9.80 8.61
C ALA A 41 6.88 9.61 7.34
N ALA A 42 6.19 8.48 7.22
CA ALA A 42 5.30 8.21 6.08
C ALA A 42 4.12 9.19 6.03
N LEU A 43 3.58 9.60 7.18
CA LEU A 43 2.53 10.61 7.25
C LEU A 43 3.04 12.02 6.91
N GLU A 44 4.20 12.41 7.44
CA GLU A 44 4.80 13.71 7.12
C GLU A 44 5.06 13.82 5.62
N GLU A 45 5.61 12.76 5.03
CA GLU A 45 5.80 12.68 3.58
C GLU A 45 4.46 12.77 2.84
N TRP A 46 3.46 12.00 3.27
CA TRP A 46 2.12 12.00 2.67
C TRP A 46 1.51 13.40 2.66
N ASP A 47 1.53 14.09 3.79
CA ASP A 47 0.97 15.44 3.92
C ASP A 47 1.73 16.46 3.06
N LEU A 48 3.03 16.27 2.86
CA LEU A 48 3.85 17.10 1.98
C LEU A 48 3.53 16.89 0.49
N VAL A 49 3.47 15.64 0.02
CA VAL A 49 3.47 15.36 -1.43
C VAL A 49 2.08 15.11 -2.01
N MET A 50 1.15 14.55 -1.24
CA MET A 50 -0.13 14.11 -1.76
C MET A 50 -1.06 15.24 -2.20
N PRO A 51 -1.13 16.40 -1.51
CA PRO A 51 -1.93 17.53 -2.01
C PRO A 51 -1.48 18.00 -3.39
N VAL A 52 -0.16 18.04 -3.61
CA VAL A 52 0.44 18.46 -4.89
C VAL A 52 0.21 17.40 -5.97
N TYR A 53 0.41 16.12 -5.65
CA TYR A 53 0.15 15.02 -6.57
C TYR A 53 -1.32 14.98 -6.99
N GLU A 54 -2.28 15.02 -6.05
CA GLU A 54 -3.71 14.93 -6.38
C GLU A 54 -4.19 16.11 -7.23
N ALA A 55 -3.63 17.30 -7.02
CA ALA A 55 -3.93 18.50 -7.81
C ALA A 55 -3.39 18.44 -9.25
N ASN A 56 -2.40 17.59 -9.53
CA ASN A 56 -1.68 17.54 -10.81
C ASN A 56 -1.54 16.11 -11.38
N LYS A 57 -2.36 15.16 -10.92
CA LYS A 57 -2.21 13.73 -11.26
C LYS A 57 -2.42 13.43 -12.75
N ASP A 58 -3.09 14.32 -13.48
CA ASP A 58 -3.22 14.27 -14.93
C ASP A 58 -1.85 14.37 -15.65
N LEU A 59 -0.85 14.98 -15.01
CA LEU A 59 0.52 15.02 -15.54
C LEU A 59 1.20 13.64 -15.60
N ILE A 60 0.66 12.64 -14.90
CA ILE A 60 1.16 11.25 -14.89
C ILE A 60 0.58 10.42 -16.04
N ALA A 61 -0.29 10.98 -16.88
CA ALA A 61 -0.78 10.30 -18.07
C ALA A 61 0.23 10.34 -19.22
N GLY A 62 0.45 9.20 -19.87
CA GLY A 62 1.28 9.05 -21.07
C GLY A 62 2.36 8.01 -20.91
N THR A 63 3.38 8.08 -21.77
CA THR A 63 4.57 7.24 -21.63
C THR A 63 5.44 7.74 -20.48
N ARG A 64 6.30 6.86 -19.95
CA ARG A 64 7.24 7.23 -18.87
C ARG A 64 8.08 8.45 -19.23
N ASP A 65 8.65 8.47 -20.43
CA ASP A 65 9.55 9.54 -20.86
C ASP A 65 8.79 10.88 -20.97
N ASP A 66 7.56 10.85 -21.50
CA ASP A 66 6.70 12.04 -21.56
C ASP A 66 6.39 12.57 -20.16
N VAL A 67 6.04 11.68 -19.22
CA VAL A 67 5.75 12.04 -17.84
C VAL A 67 6.97 12.67 -17.18
N LEU A 68 8.15 12.04 -17.30
CA LEU A 68 9.38 12.58 -16.73
C LEU A 68 9.74 13.95 -17.32
N GLN A 69 9.51 14.16 -18.63
CA GLN A 69 9.72 15.46 -19.25
C GLN A 69 8.71 16.52 -18.78
N LYS A 70 7.43 16.18 -18.65
CA LYS A 70 6.41 17.09 -18.09
C LYS A 70 6.77 17.52 -16.67
N LEU A 71 7.16 16.56 -15.83
CA LEU A 71 7.52 16.81 -14.44
C LEU A 71 8.81 17.64 -14.33
N ALA A 72 9.82 17.37 -15.14
CA ALA A 72 11.06 18.17 -15.15
C ALA A 72 10.82 19.66 -15.46
N ASN A 73 9.76 19.99 -16.20
CA ASN A 73 9.38 21.37 -16.53
C ASN A 73 8.34 21.97 -15.58
N HIS A 74 7.83 21.21 -14.61
CA HIS A 74 6.83 21.67 -13.67
C HIS A 74 7.51 22.17 -12.37
N PRO A 75 7.14 23.34 -11.82
CA PRO A 75 7.79 23.89 -10.61
C PRO A 75 7.66 22.98 -9.38
N GLN A 76 6.69 22.07 -9.38
CA GLN A 76 6.49 21.08 -8.32
C GLN A 76 6.71 19.64 -8.79
N GLY A 77 7.40 19.44 -9.91
CA GLY A 77 7.58 18.14 -10.55
C GLY A 77 8.08 17.03 -9.62
N ASP A 78 9.08 17.34 -8.79
CA ASP A 78 9.63 16.39 -7.82
C ASP A 78 8.61 15.96 -6.75
N LEU A 79 7.77 16.87 -6.28
CA LEU A 79 6.72 16.55 -5.30
C LEU A 79 5.63 15.67 -5.93
N ILE A 80 5.25 15.95 -7.18
CA ILE A 80 4.27 15.14 -7.92
C ILE A 80 4.81 13.74 -8.14
N LYS A 81 6.09 13.63 -8.55
CA LYS A 81 6.78 12.35 -8.73
C LYS A 81 6.78 11.52 -7.44
N ARG A 82 7.19 12.13 -6.32
CA ARG A 82 7.20 11.49 -5.00
C ARG A 82 5.81 11.08 -4.54
N GLY A 83 4.79 11.90 -4.78
CA GLY A 83 3.41 11.55 -4.42
C GLY A 83 2.83 10.40 -5.24
N HIS A 84 3.15 10.33 -6.54
CA HIS A 84 2.82 9.17 -7.36
C HIS A 84 3.44 7.89 -6.79
N ASP A 85 4.76 7.91 -6.57
CA ASP A 85 5.46 6.72 -6.07
C ASP A 85 5.00 6.33 -4.66
N LEU A 86 4.77 7.30 -3.76
CA LEU A 86 4.23 7.05 -2.42
C LEU A 86 2.85 6.41 -2.45
N ARG A 87 1.95 6.88 -3.33
CA ARG A 87 0.63 6.27 -3.53
C ARG A 87 0.75 4.80 -3.89
N LEU A 88 1.62 4.48 -4.85
CA LEU A 88 1.86 3.11 -5.30
C LEU A 88 2.46 2.23 -4.19
N VAL A 89 3.45 2.73 -3.44
CA VAL A 89 4.03 2.01 -2.29
C VAL A 89 2.94 1.72 -1.24
N TYR A 90 2.09 2.69 -0.94
CA TYR A 90 1.00 2.52 0.01
C TYR A 90 -0.03 1.47 -0.46
N ASP A 91 -0.33 1.40 -1.75
CA ASP A 91 -1.23 0.38 -2.31
C ASP A 91 -0.64 -1.03 -2.18
N VAL A 92 0.67 -1.19 -2.42
CA VAL A 92 1.38 -2.46 -2.18
C VAL A 92 1.33 -2.84 -0.70
N TRP A 93 1.65 -1.88 0.20
CA TRP A 93 1.59 -2.09 1.64
C TRP A 93 0.21 -2.54 2.09
N LYS A 94 -0.84 -1.85 1.62
CA LYS A 94 -2.23 -2.12 1.97
C LYS A 94 -2.69 -3.49 1.48
N ASP A 95 -2.31 -3.91 0.28
CA ASP A 95 -2.64 -5.23 -0.25
C ASP A 95 -1.90 -6.34 0.54
N ALA A 96 -0.62 -6.14 0.86
CA ALA A 96 0.16 -7.06 1.70
C ALA A 96 -0.46 -7.20 3.10
N TYR A 97 -0.75 -6.09 3.77
CA TYR A 97 -1.37 -6.06 5.09
C TYR A 97 -2.77 -6.72 5.10
N ARG A 98 -3.61 -6.46 4.08
CA ARG A 98 -4.93 -7.10 3.98
C ARG A 98 -4.83 -8.60 3.75
N SER A 99 -3.79 -9.08 3.09
CA SER A 99 -3.62 -10.51 2.80
C SER A 99 -3.43 -11.40 4.03
N ILE A 100 -3.10 -10.81 5.18
CA ILE A 100 -2.90 -11.53 6.45
C ILE A 100 -4.11 -11.43 7.41
N LEU A 101 -5.18 -10.74 7.00
CA LEU A 101 -6.44 -10.60 7.73
C LEU A 101 -7.64 -11.44 7.23
N PRO A 102 -7.63 -12.17 6.09
CA PRO A 102 -8.84 -12.79 5.56
C PRO A 102 -9.27 -14.04 6.36
N PRO A 103 -10.53 -14.48 6.24
CA PRO A 103 -11.01 -15.74 6.82
C PRO A 103 -10.14 -16.93 6.36
N GLY A 104 -9.60 -17.72 7.29
CA GLY A 104 -8.66 -18.81 7.01
C GLY A 104 -7.18 -18.42 7.15
N ALA A 105 -6.86 -17.14 7.34
CA ALA A 105 -5.51 -16.71 7.69
C ALA A 105 -5.24 -17.04 9.17
N LYS A 106 -4.10 -17.70 9.42
CA LYS A 106 -3.64 -17.91 10.79
C LYS A 106 -3.37 -16.55 11.43
N ALA A 107 -4.06 -16.25 12.53
CA ALA A 107 -3.81 -15.05 13.32
C ALA A 107 -2.35 -14.98 13.77
N GLN A 108 -1.64 -13.95 13.34
CA GLN A 108 -0.23 -13.72 13.67
C GLN A 108 0.04 -12.23 13.78
N PRO A 109 1.00 -11.80 14.61
CA PRO A 109 1.51 -10.44 14.54
C PRO A 109 1.97 -10.12 13.12
N TRP A 110 1.69 -8.91 12.67
CA TRP A 110 1.96 -8.44 11.32
C TRP A 110 3.43 -8.61 10.87
N ASN A 111 4.38 -8.62 11.82
CA ASN A 111 5.82 -8.76 11.62
C ASN A 111 6.42 -10.08 12.15
N GLN A 112 5.58 -11.05 12.50
CA GLN A 112 6.00 -12.39 12.93
C GLN A 112 5.29 -13.47 12.11
N LEU A 113 5.18 -13.21 10.82
CA LEU A 113 4.49 -14.06 9.88
C LEU A 113 5.33 -15.30 9.59
N THR A 114 4.64 -16.44 9.48
CA THR A 114 5.23 -17.72 9.08
C THR A 114 4.31 -18.44 8.10
N GLY A 115 4.82 -19.50 7.46
CA GLY A 115 4.02 -20.33 6.56
C GLY A 115 3.36 -19.55 5.42
N TRP A 116 2.07 -19.77 5.19
CA TRP A 116 1.36 -19.19 4.04
C TRP A 116 1.21 -17.67 4.10
N ASN A 117 1.04 -17.07 5.27
CA ASN A 117 0.99 -15.60 5.41
C ASN A 117 2.29 -14.96 4.92
N CYS A 118 3.42 -15.55 5.31
CA CYS A 118 4.74 -15.13 4.87
C CYS A 118 4.90 -15.23 3.34
N THR A 119 4.45 -16.34 2.75
CA THR A 119 4.45 -16.50 1.29
C THR A 119 3.62 -15.44 0.58
N TYR A 120 2.45 -15.07 1.13
CA TYR A 120 1.60 -14.03 0.54
C TYR A 120 2.22 -12.64 0.60
N VAL A 121 2.85 -12.28 1.71
CA VAL A 121 3.56 -11.00 1.83
C VAL A 121 4.76 -10.97 0.90
N LYS A 122 5.59 -12.02 0.85
CA LYS A 122 6.74 -12.09 -0.07
C LYS A 122 6.35 -11.93 -1.55
N ARG A 123 5.19 -12.46 -1.95
CA ARG A 123 4.69 -12.32 -3.33
C ARG A 123 4.25 -10.91 -3.68
N ARG A 124 3.87 -10.11 -2.67
CA ARG A 124 3.38 -8.73 -2.84
C ARG A 124 4.47 -7.69 -2.59
N ASN A 125 5.42 -8.01 -1.70
CA ASN A 125 6.56 -7.15 -1.38
C ASN A 125 7.57 -7.16 -2.53
N ILE A 126 7.32 -6.34 -3.54
CA ILE A 126 8.20 -6.18 -4.70
C ILE A 126 9.50 -5.40 -4.38
N PHE A 127 9.57 -4.74 -3.22
CA PHE A 127 10.68 -3.85 -2.88
C PHE A 127 11.89 -4.62 -2.36
N THR A 128 11.65 -5.60 -1.48
CA THR A 128 12.72 -6.39 -0.85
C THR A 128 12.53 -7.90 -1.03
N GLY A 129 11.32 -8.36 -1.40
CA GLY A 129 10.96 -9.78 -1.36
C GLY A 129 10.93 -10.37 0.06
N GLY A 130 11.01 -9.51 1.08
CA GLY A 130 11.00 -9.89 2.48
C GLY A 130 9.60 -10.19 3.00
N CYS A 131 9.56 -10.86 4.15
CA CYS A 131 8.33 -11.37 4.76
C CYS A 131 7.86 -10.54 5.96
N ASN A 132 8.79 -10.14 6.83
CA ASN A 132 8.52 -9.47 8.11
C ASN A 132 9.13 -8.07 8.16
N ASP A 133 9.41 -7.50 6.99
CA ASP A 133 10.05 -6.20 6.79
C ASP A 133 9.11 -5.19 6.12
N MET A 134 7.81 -5.47 6.12
CA MET A 134 6.80 -4.45 5.84
C MET A 134 6.94 -3.33 6.89
N PRO A 135 6.80 -2.06 6.55
CA PRO A 135 6.76 -1.02 7.57
C PRO A 135 5.43 -1.07 8.33
N ASP A 136 5.42 -0.66 9.61
CA ASP A 136 4.19 -0.56 10.38
C ASP A 136 3.49 0.77 10.07
N TRP A 137 2.68 0.83 9.01
CA TRP A 137 1.88 2.01 8.67
C TRP A 137 0.40 1.88 9.07
N ARG A 138 0.09 0.90 9.93
CA ARG A 138 -1.27 0.66 10.42
C ARG A 138 -1.77 1.90 11.16
N THR A 139 -3.03 2.27 10.92
CA THR A 139 -3.71 3.24 11.78
C THR A 139 -3.97 2.66 13.17
N GLU A 140 -4.33 3.49 14.14
CA GLU A 140 -4.75 3.00 15.47
C GLU A 140 -5.91 2.01 15.35
N ASP A 141 -6.87 2.28 14.46
CA ASP A 141 -7.99 1.38 14.17
C ASP A 141 -7.51 0.06 13.56
N ASP A 142 -6.56 0.09 12.63
CA ASP A 142 -5.97 -1.13 12.06
C ASP A 142 -5.26 -1.95 13.16
N VAL A 143 -4.51 -1.30 14.06
CA VAL A 143 -3.85 -1.95 15.20
C VAL A 143 -4.90 -2.60 16.11
N ASN A 144 -5.93 -1.86 16.48
CA ASN A 144 -7.01 -2.35 17.35
C ASN A 144 -7.75 -3.54 16.73
N ASN A 145 -8.14 -3.42 15.46
CA ASN A 145 -8.84 -4.48 14.73
C ASN A 145 -7.96 -5.72 14.56
N HIS A 146 -6.68 -5.54 14.24
CA HIS A 146 -5.73 -6.65 14.08
C HIS A 146 -5.48 -7.35 15.42
N ASN A 147 -5.25 -6.60 16.50
CA ASN A 147 -5.07 -7.19 17.83
C ASN A 147 -6.31 -7.95 18.28
N ALA A 148 -7.51 -7.43 18.01
CA ALA A 148 -8.77 -8.12 18.28
C ALA A 148 -8.95 -9.36 17.39
N PHE A 149 -8.46 -9.36 16.14
CA PHE A 149 -8.43 -10.54 15.28
C PHE A 149 -7.51 -11.62 15.85
N ILE A 150 -6.31 -11.24 16.32
CA ILE A 150 -5.37 -12.16 16.98
C ILE A 150 -5.97 -12.74 18.26
N ALA A 151 -6.51 -11.90 19.14
CA ALA A 151 -7.04 -12.32 20.43
C ALA A 151 -8.20 -13.32 20.32
N ARG A 152 -8.98 -13.25 19.24
CA ARG A 152 -10.09 -14.19 18.96
C ARG A 152 -9.63 -15.48 18.27
N GLY A 153 -8.33 -15.67 18.09
CA GLY A 153 -7.72 -16.86 17.50
C GLY A 153 -7.65 -16.86 15.97
N GLY A 154 -8.01 -15.77 15.31
CA GLY A 154 -8.32 -15.80 13.87
C GLY A 154 -9.41 -16.84 13.57
N LYS A 155 -9.73 -17.05 12.29
CA LYS A 155 -10.47 -18.24 11.88
C LYS A 155 -9.58 -19.05 10.96
#